data_AF-A0A6C1P477-F1
#
_entry.id   AF-A0A6C1P477-F1
#
_cell.length_a   1.000
_cell.length_b   1.000
_cell.length_c   1.000
_cell.angle_alpha   90.00
_cell.angle_beta   90.00
_cell.angle_gamma   90.00
#
_symmetry.space_group_name_H-M   'P 1'
#
loop_
_entity.id
_entity.type
_entity.pdbx_description
1 polymer ?
#
loop_
_entity_poly.entity_id
_entity_poly.type
_entity_poly.pdbx_seq_one_letter_code
_entity_poly.pdbx_strand_id
1 'polypeptide(L)'
;MQKKAAHYFSYPPNIRMLDLATLVHLYRSRGEPRRAPAGEYFACTISHKLIRESKHWFGLHYSQVEWDKLLTKNSDGYPLTEVEMNILGMARIPREGDTSRSFIEENCGTIPKLAFMVINDLKTFGFLEENEEGFLSTTPRGMKALEGVARRIYEKKFSPEMLHIHLDKPIEYPVATRKEEGKSQTSLF
;
A
#
# COMPACT_ATOMS: atom_id res chain seq x y z
N MET A 1 -19.03 -0.40 -0.86
CA MET A 1 -18.95 0.66 -1.89
C MET A 1 -18.14 0.18 -3.10
N GLN A 2 -18.39 0.63 -4.34
CA GLN A 2 -17.64 0.20 -5.53
C GLN A 2 -16.55 1.20 -5.94
N LYS A 3 -15.36 0.70 -6.29
CA LYS A 3 -14.24 1.49 -6.84
C LYS A 3 -14.55 1.88 -8.28
N LYS A 4 -14.14 3.10 -8.67
CA LYS A 4 -14.41 3.63 -10.01
C LYS A 4 -13.14 3.87 -10.83
N ALA A 5 -12.01 4.11 -10.16
CA ALA A 5 -10.76 4.34 -10.85
C ALA A 5 -10.23 3.06 -11.50
N ALA A 6 -9.95 3.14 -12.80
CA ALA A 6 -9.30 2.06 -13.53
C ALA A 6 -7.83 1.86 -13.08
N HIS A 7 -7.15 2.94 -12.70
CA HIS A 7 -5.74 2.93 -12.32
C HIS A 7 -5.47 3.83 -11.12
N TYR A 8 -4.78 3.28 -10.13
CA TYR A 8 -4.30 3.97 -8.93
C TYR A 8 -3.15 3.14 -8.33
N PHE A 9 -2.36 3.72 -7.43
CA PHE A 9 -1.31 2.97 -6.76
C PHE A 9 -1.92 1.93 -5.81
N SER A 10 -1.49 0.67 -5.93
CA SER A 10 -1.90 -0.43 -5.06
C SER A 10 -0.70 -1.31 -4.74
N TYR A 11 -0.64 -1.82 -3.51
CA TYR A 11 0.32 -2.88 -3.18
C TYR A 11 -0.07 -4.20 -3.86
N PRO A 12 0.90 -5.03 -4.28
CA PRO A 12 0.62 -6.36 -4.82
C PRO A 12 -0.22 -7.21 -3.84
N PRO A 13 -1.24 -7.94 -4.31
CA PRO A 13 -2.09 -8.75 -3.44
C PRO A 13 -1.33 -9.90 -2.76
N ASN A 14 -0.26 -10.37 -3.40
CA ASN A 14 0.64 -11.42 -2.92
C ASN A 14 1.87 -10.88 -2.19
N ILE A 15 1.80 -9.68 -1.60
CA ILE A 15 2.92 -9.04 -0.86
C ILE A 15 3.56 -9.96 0.20
N ARG A 16 2.79 -10.91 0.74
CA ARG A 16 3.23 -11.94 1.70
C ARG A 16 4.33 -12.86 1.19
N MET A 17 4.48 -12.99 -0.13
CA MET A 17 5.52 -13.83 -0.74
C MET A 17 6.91 -13.21 -0.65
N LEU A 18 6.99 -11.90 -0.40
CA LEU A 18 8.25 -11.18 -0.31
C LEU A 18 8.89 -11.42 1.07
N ASP A 19 10.19 -11.72 1.08
CA ASP A 19 10.97 -11.63 2.30
C ASP A 19 11.07 -10.18 2.78
N LEU A 20 11.46 -9.99 4.04
CA LEU A 20 11.49 -8.66 4.65
C LEU A 20 12.50 -7.72 3.97
N ALA A 21 13.67 -8.22 3.57
CA ALA A 21 14.69 -7.38 2.95
C ALA A 21 14.21 -6.88 1.58
N THR A 22 13.61 -7.76 0.78
CA THR A 22 13.01 -7.40 -0.51
C THR A 22 11.85 -6.41 -0.32
N LEU A 23 10.97 -6.66 0.65
CA LEU A 23 9.85 -5.75 0.93
C LEU A 23 10.32 -4.34 1.29
N VAL A 24 11.29 -4.24 2.21
CA VAL A 24 11.87 -2.95 2.63
C VAL A 24 12.56 -2.26 1.45
N HIS A 25 13.32 -2.99 0.65
CA HIS A 25 13.99 -2.45 -0.53
C HIS A 25 12.98 -1.89 -1.56
N LEU A 26 11.95 -2.66 -1.91
CA LEU A 26 10.91 -2.24 -2.86
C LEU A 26 10.12 -1.03 -2.33
N TYR A 27 9.81 -1.01 -1.03
CA TYR A 27 9.09 0.09 -0.40
C TYR A 27 9.92 1.38 -0.39
N ARG A 28 11.22 1.31 -0.05
CA ARG A 28 12.11 2.48 -0.01
C ARG A 28 12.45 3.01 -1.40
N SER A 29 12.62 2.12 -2.38
CA SER A 29 12.93 2.49 -3.78
C SER A 29 11.70 2.90 -4.61
N ARG A 30 10.53 3.04 -3.99
CA ARG A 30 9.31 3.47 -4.68
C ARG A 30 9.51 4.86 -5.29
N GLY A 31 9.16 5.01 -6.57
CA GLY A 31 9.27 6.28 -7.27
C GLY A 31 10.71 6.73 -7.57
N GLU A 32 11.71 5.89 -7.30
CA GLU A 32 13.06 6.13 -7.79
C GLU A 32 13.09 5.98 -9.32
N PRO A 33 13.81 6.88 -10.04
CA PRO A 33 14.02 6.71 -11.47
C PRO A 33 14.93 5.51 -11.74
N ARG A 34 14.53 4.63 -12.66
CA ARG A 34 15.31 3.50 -13.14
C ARG A 34 15.49 3.59 -14.64
N ARG A 35 16.72 3.35 -15.09
CA ARG A 35 17.07 3.24 -16.50
C ARG A 35 17.20 1.77 -16.91
N ALA A 36 16.60 1.41 -18.03
CA ALA A 36 16.72 0.07 -18.57
C ALA A 36 18.17 -0.18 -19.03
N PRO A 37 18.69 -1.41 -18.84
CA PRO A 37 19.98 -1.80 -19.40
C PRO A 37 20.08 -1.57 -20.90
N ALA A 38 21.31 -1.53 -21.42
CA ALA A 38 21.53 -1.46 -22.87
C ALA A 38 20.87 -2.67 -23.56
N GLY A 39 20.18 -2.41 -24.68
CA GLY A 39 19.40 -3.46 -25.38
C GLY A 39 18.03 -3.79 -24.77
N GLU A 40 17.73 -3.38 -23.54
CA GLU A 40 16.46 -3.66 -22.86
C GLU A 40 15.52 -2.44 -22.79
N TYR A 41 14.23 -2.71 -22.57
CA TYR A 41 13.18 -1.71 -22.37
C TYR A 41 12.26 -2.15 -21.25
N PHE A 42 11.74 -1.20 -20.50
CA PHE A 42 10.62 -1.44 -19.59
C PHE A 42 9.30 -1.25 -20.35
N ALA A 43 8.30 -2.07 -20.06
CA ALA A 43 6.93 -1.83 -20.49
C ALA A 43 6.20 -0.98 -19.45
N CYS A 44 5.66 0.18 -19.86
CA CYS A 44 4.88 1.03 -18.96
C CYS A 44 3.55 0.36 -18.62
N THR A 45 3.25 0.19 -17.33
CA THR A 45 2.04 -0.49 -16.84
C THR A 45 0.73 0.15 -17.31
N ILE A 46 0.69 1.47 -17.51
CA ILE A 46 -0.54 2.19 -17.90
C ILE A 46 -0.63 2.36 -19.42
N SER A 47 0.42 2.90 -20.04
CA SER A 47 0.39 3.23 -21.47
C SER A 47 0.76 2.05 -22.39
N HIS A 48 1.31 0.97 -21.82
CA HIS A 48 1.84 -0.20 -22.52
C HIS A 48 2.95 0.12 -23.53
N LYS A 49 3.53 1.33 -23.47
CA LYS A 49 4.67 1.75 -24.31
C LYS A 49 5.99 1.26 -23.73
N LEU A 50 6.92 0.94 -24.61
CA LEU A 50 8.31 0.65 -24.25
C LEU A 50 9.04 1.96 -23.90
N ILE A 51 9.70 1.98 -22.74
CA ILE A 51 10.40 3.15 -22.20
C ILE A 51 11.80 2.76 -21.73
N ARG A 52 12.75 3.70 -21.87
CA ARG A 52 14.13 3.55 -21.37
C ARG A 52 14.30 4.03 -19.94
N GLU A 53 13.48 4.96 -19.50
CA GLU A 53 13.49 5.53 -18.15
C GLU A 53 12.11 5.38 -17.54
N SER A 54 12.05 4.89 -16.31
CA SER A 54 10.80 4.60 -15.61
C SER A 54 10.87 4.97 -14.14
N LYS A 55 9.72 5.22 -13.54
CA LYS A 55 9.51 5.21 -12.09
C LYS A 55 9.07 3.81 -11.68
N HIS A 56 9.67 3.29 -10.62
CA HIS A 56 9.46 1.92 -10.17
C HIS A 56 8.47 1.85 -8.99
N TRP A 57 7.58 0.86 -8.99
CA TRP A 57 6.65 0.55 -7.89
C TRP A 57 6.43 -0.95 -7.78
N PHE A 58 7.05 -1.60 -6.79
CA PHE A 58 6.84 -3.03 -6.50
C PHE A 58 6.90 -3.94 -7.75
N GLY A 59 7.92 -3.77 -8.59
CA GLY A 59 8.12 -4.51 -9.83
C GLY A 59 7.38 -3.96 -11.06
N LEU A 60 6.48 -2.99 -10.87
CA LEU A 60 5.81 -2.27 -11.96
C LEU A 60 6.61 -1.04 -12.39
N HIS A 61 6.50 -0.69 -13.65
CA HIS A 61 7.24 0.40 -14.28
C HIS A 61 6.28 1.42 -14.89
N TYR A 62 6.51 2.70 -14.58
CA TYR A 62 5.69 3.81 -15.05
C TYR A 62 6.55 4.80 -15.80
N SER A 63 6.04 5.40 -16.88
CA SER A 63 6.66 6.61 -17.39
C SER A 63 6.44 7.76 -16.38
N GLN A 64 7.27 8.80 -16.42
CA GLN A 64 7.10 9.97 -15.56
C GLN A 64 5.69 10.57 -15.69
N VAL A 65 5.19 10.70 -16.93
CA VAL A 65 3.85 11.26 -17.21
C VAL A 65 2.73 10.42 -16.59
N GLU A 66 2.81 9.09 -16.68
CA GLU A 66 1.79 8.23 -16.09
C GLU A 66 1.89 8.17 -14.56
N TRP A 67 3.12 8.18 -14.02
CA TRP A 67 3.34 8.29 -12.57
C TRP A 67 2.68 9.54 -11.99
N ASP A 68 2.92 10.70 -12.60
CA ASP A 68 2.41 11.98 -12.12
C ASP A 68 0.89 12.05 -12.18
N LYS A 69 0.26 11.42 -13.19
CA LYS A 69 -1.20 11.31 -13.27
C LYS A 69 -1.81 10.50 -12.13
N LEU A 70 -1.09 9.49 -11.63
CA LEU A 70 -1.56 8.62 -10.54
C LEU A 70 -1.39 9.26 -9.17
N LEU A 71 -0.44 10.20 -9.01
CA LEU A 71 -0.23 10.90 -7.75
C LEU A 71 -1.52 11.54 -7.24
N THR A 72 -1.75 11.38 -5.94
CA THR A 72 -2.93 11.92 -5.28
C THR A 72 -2.74 13.42 -5.07
N LYS A 73 -3.78 14.21 -5.35
CA LYS A 73 -3.74 15.65 -5.03
C LYS A 73 -3.60 15.83 -3.52
N ASN A 74 -2.82 16.81 -3.09
CA ASN A 74 -2.52 17.10 -1.68
C ASN A 74 -1.73 16.02 -0.94
N SER A 75 -1.05 15.12 -1.66
CA SER A 75 -0.11 14.16 -1.05
C SER A 75 1.36 14.56 -1.20
N ASP A 76 1.66 15.73 -1.77
CA ASP A 76 3.01 16.26 -1.96
C ASP A 76 3.97 15.27 -2.65
N GLY A 77 3.43 14.53 -3.63
CA GLY A 77 4.18 13.53 -4.39
C GLY A 77 4.31 12.18 -3.70
N TYR A 78 3.82 12.02 -2.47
CA TYR A 78 3.75 10.72 -1.80
C TYR A 78 2.64 9.86 -2.44
N PRO A 79 2.96 8.68 -2.99
CA PRO A 79 1.96 7.80 -3.58
C PRO A 79 1.05 7.22 -2.50
N LEU A 80 -0.24 7.57 -2.51
CA LEU A 80 -1.24 7.05 -1.58
C LEU A 80 -2.00 5.88 -2.22
N THR A 81 -2.06 4.75 -1.53
CA THR A 81 -2.86 3.57 -1.89
C THR A 81 -4.09 3.45 -0.99
N GLU A 82 -4.85 2.38 -1.17
CA GLU A 82 -5.94 2.01 -0.27
C GLU A 82 -5.47 1.77 1.17
N VAL A 83 -4.26 1.25 1.37
CA VAL A 83 -3.72 1.00 2.72
C VAL A 83 -3.51 2.32 3.46
N GLU A 84 -2.89 3.31 2.81
CA GLU A 84 -2.72 4.65 3.40
C GLU A 84 -4.08 5.31 3.67
N MET A 85 -5.05 5.15 2.75
CA MET A 85 -6.42 5.61 2.97
C MET A 85 -7.06 4.96 4.20
N ASN A 86 -6.90 3.64 4.37
CA ASN A 86 -7.43 2.90 5.52
C ASN A 86 -6.80 3.39 6.82
N ILE A 87 -5.48 3.53 6.87
CA ILE A 87 -4.75 4.00 8.05
C ILE A 87 -5.22 5.41 8.42
N LEU A 88 -5.23 6.34 7.46
CA LEU A 88 -5.68 7.71 7.69
C LEU A 88 -7.15 7.75 8.11
N GLY A 89 -8.02 6.97 7.49
CA GLY A 89 -9.44 6.97 7.83
C GLY A 89 -9.75 6.37 9.21
N MET A 90 -9.06 5.28 9.60
CA MET A 90 -9.22 4.67 10.93
C MET A 90 -8.66 5.57 12.04
N ALA A 91 -7.52 6.23 11.81
CA ALA A 91 -6.98 7.23 12.74
C ALA A 91 -7.88 8.48 12.87
N ARG A 92 -8.76 8.73 11.89
CA ARG A 92 -9.72 9.85 11.93
C ARG A 92 -11.06 9.49 12.54
N ILE A 93 -11.58 8.31 12.22
CA ILE A 93 -12.89 7.81 12.63
C ILE A 93 -12.68 6.40 13.18
N PRO A 94 -12.31 6.27 14.47
CA PRO A 94 -12.10 4.96 15.07
C PRO A 94 -13.38 4.14 15.04
N ARG A 95 -13.24 2.85 14.73
CA ARG A 95 -14.27 1.87 15.03
C ARG A 95 -14.11 1.49 16.50
N GLU A 96 -15.21 1.51 17.26
CA GLU A 96 -15.21 1.16 18.70
C GLU A 96 -14.32 2.05 19.59
N GLY A 97 -13.82 3.18 19.06
CA GLY A 97 -12.96 4.12 19.79
C GLY A 97 -11.47 3.78 19.76
N ASP A 98 -11.05 2.67 19.13
CA ASP A 98 -9.65 2.25 19.10
C ASP A 98 -8.88 2.85 17.91
N THR A 99 -7.96 3.76 18.20
CA THR A 99 -6.95 4.27 17.25
C THR A 99 -5.53 3.84 17.61
N SER A 100 -5.39 2.83 18.46
CA SER A 100 -4.08 2.29 18.80
C SER A 100 -3.36 1.84 17.55
N ARG A 101 -2.04 2.06 17.54
CA ARG A 101 -1.19 1.65 16.42
C ARG A 101 -1.36 0.16 16.09
N SER A 102 -1.40 -0.70 17.10
CA SER A 102 -1.60 -2.14 16.94
C SER A 102 -2.90 -2.47 16.21
N PHE A 103 -4.01 -1.86 16.62
CA PHE A 103 -5.31 -2.08 16.00
C PHE A 103 -5.29 -1.67 14.52
N ILE A 104 -4.72 -0.50 14.21
CA ILE A 104 -4.63 0.00 12.83
C ILE A 104 -3.72 -0.87 11.97
N GLU A 105 -2.58 -1.34 12.49
CA GLU A 105 -1.66 -2.23 11.76
C GLU A 105 -2.33 -3.55 11.36
N GLU A 106 -3.18 -4.11 12.23
CA GLU A 106 -3.90 -5.36 11.97
C GLU A 106 -5.07 -5.20 10.98
N ASN A 107 -5.71 -4.03 10.96
CA ASN A 107 -6.98 -3.82 10.24
C ASN A 107 -6.85 -2.97 8.95
N CYS A 108 -5.66 -2.47 8.62
CA CYS A 108 -5.47 -1.59 7.45
C CYS A 108 -5.50 -2.30 6.08
N GLY A 109 -5.65 -3.63 6.06
CA GLY A 109 -5.78 -4.41 4.82
C GLY A 109 -4.44 -4.79 4.17
N THR A 110 -3.35 -4.82 4.93
CA THR A 110 -2.05 -5.35 4.48
C THR A 110 -1.36 -6.16 5.59
N ILE A 111 -0.14 -6.64 5.33
CA ILE A 111 0.65 -7.36 6.32
C ILE A 111 1.25 -6.40 7.37
N PRO A 112 1.38 -6.81 8.65
CA PRO A 112 1.86 -5.93 9.73
C PRO A 112 3.20 -5.24 9.42
N LYS A 113 4.14 -5.97 8.81
CA LYS A 113 5.45 -5.44 8.43
C LYS A 113 5.37 -4.25 7.45
N LEU A 114 4.45 -4.31 6.48
CA LEU A 114 4.21 -3.21 5.55
C LEU A 114 3.42 -2.09 6.23
N ALA A 115 2.40 -2.43 7.03
CA ALA A 115 1.62 -1.46 7.80
C ALA A 115 2.54 -0.58 8.67
N PHE A 116 3.48 -1.19 9.39
CA PHE A 116 4.47 -0.50 10.20
C PHE A 116 5.29 0.53 9.40
N MET A 117 5.77 0.15 8.21
CA MET A 117 6.52 1.07 7.34
C MET A 117 5.65 2.22 6.83
N VAL A 118 4.41 1.92 6.43
CA VAL A 118 3.47 2.93 5.95
C VAL A 118 3.13 3.94 7.04
N ILE A 119 2.83 3.48 8.27
CA ILE A 119 2.54 4.38 9.40
C ILE A 119 3.73 5.29 9.69
N ASN A 120 4.95 4.75 9.72
CA ASN A 120 6.15 5.56 9.98
C ASN A 120 6.37 6.63 8.91
N ASP A 121 6.15 6.30 7.65
CA ASP A 121 6.25 7.29 6.57
C ASP A 121 5.13 8.33 6.66
N LEU A 122 3.88 7.92 6.89
CA LEU A 122 2.75 8.86 7.05
C LEU A 122 2.99 9.83 8.21
N LYS A 123 3.62 9.39 9.30
CA LYS A 123 4.10 10.26 10.38
C LYS A 123 5.20 11.21 9.90
N THR A 124 6.23 10.67 9.23
CA THR A 124 7.37 11.46 8.71
C THR A 124 6.92 12.56 7.74
N PHE A 125 5.91 12.28 6.90
CA PHE A 125 5.31 13.26 5.98
C PHE A 125 4.29 14.19 6.67
N GLY A 126 4.00 14.02 7.96
CA GLY A 126 3.09 14.85 8.74
C GLY A 126 1.62 14.64 8.40
N PHE A 127 1.24 13.48 7.87
CA PHE A 127 -0.15 13.09 7.66
C PHE A 127 -0.79 12.44 8.90
N LEU A 128 0.05 11.85 9.76
CA LEU A 128 -0.34 11.25 11.04
C LEU A 128 0.47 11.83 12.19
N GLU A 129 -0.15 11.87 13.36
CA GLU A 129 0.49 12.08 14.64
C GLU A 129 0.23 10.88 15.55
N GLU A 130 1.19 10.55 16.40
CA GLU A 130 1.10 9.49 17.40
C GLU A 130 1.37 10.11 18.76
N ASN A 131 0.48 9.92 19.73
CA ASN A 131 0.69 10.41 21.09
C ASN A 131 1.61 9.47 21.89
N GLU A 132 1.94 9.86 23.12
CA GLU A 132 2.83 9.08 24.00
C GLU A 132 2.28 7.67 24.35
N GLU A 133 0.96 7.50 24.27
CA GLU A 133 0.25 6.26 24.56
C GLU A 133 0.13 5.34 23.31
N GLY A 134 0.62 5.78 22.14
CA GLY A 134 0.58 4.98 20.90
C GLY A 134 -0.75 5.06 20.13
N PHE A 135 -1.60 6.03 20.44
CA PHE A 135 -2.81 6.33 19.67
C PHE A 135 -2.50 7.25 18.49
N LEU A 136 -3.02 6.87 17.32
CA LEU A 136 -2.84 7.62 16.08
C LEU A 136 -3.99 8.61 15.87
N SER A 137 -3.65 9.77 15.32
CA SER A 137 -4.62 10.77 14.87
C SER A 137 -4.23 11.35 13.52
N THR A 138 -5.23 11.64 12.69
CA THR A 138 -5.00 12.25 11.37
C THR A 138 -4.87 13.75 11.48
N THR A 139 -3.77 14.30 10.94
CA THR A 139 -3.53 15.74 10.95
C THR A 139 -4.43 16.46 9.93
N PRO A 140 -4.60 17.80 10.00
CA PRO A 140 -5.31 18.55 8.95
C PRO A 140 -4.75 18.34 7.54
N ARG A 141 -3.44 18.10 7.42
CA ARG A 141 -2.79 17.75 6.15
C ARG A 141 -3.16 16.32 5.74
N GLY A 142 -3.10 15.38 6.68
CA GLY A 142 -3.57 14.00 6.48
C GLY A 142 -5.03 13.93 6.03
N MET A 143 -5.89 14.81 6.53
CA MET A 143 -7.28 14.91 6.10
C MET A 143 -7.42 15.33 4.64
N LYS A 144 -6.62 16.28 4.17
CA LYS A 144 -6.61 16.68 2.75
C LYS A 144 -6.10 15.55 1.85
N ALA A 145 -5.09 14.80 2.33
CA ALA A 145 -4.57 13.61 1.65
C ALA A 145 -5.63 12.48 1.59
N LEU A 146 -6.34 12.23 2.69
CA LEU A 146 -7.44 11.26 2.80
C LEU A 146 -8.57 11.58 1.80
N GLU A 147 -9.00 12.84 1.75
CA GLU A 147 -9.97 13.31 0.75
C GLU A 147 -9.45 13.15 -0.69
N GLY A 148 -8.17 13.42 -0.91
CA GLY A 148 -7.51 13.25 -2.19
C GLY A 148 -7.57 11.80 -2.68
N VAL A 149 -7.18 10.84 -1.82
CA VAL A 149 -7.11 9.42 -2.19
C VAL A 149 -8.51 8.81 -2.32
N ALA A 150 -9.47 9.22 -1.48
CA ALA A 150 -10.87 8.81 -1.61
C ALA A 150 -11.46 9.25 -2.96
N ARG A 151 -11.22 10.52 -3.36
CA ARG A 151 -11.65 11.01 -4.68
C ARG A 151 -10.92 10.31 -5.81
N ARG A 152 -9.64 9.98 -5.64
CA ARG A 152 -8.86 9.26 -6.65
C ARG A 152 -9.45 7.87 -6.90
N ILE A 153 -9.77 7.11 -5.87
CA ILE A 153 -10.18 5.70 -5.98
C ILE A 153 -11.67 5.54 -6.27
N TYR A 154 -12.50 6.38 -5.64
CA TYR A 154 -13.96 6.24 -5.64
C TYR A 154 -14.72 7.39 -6.29
N GLU A 155 -14.03 8.45 -6.73
CA GLU A 155 -14.63 9.69 -7.28
C GLU A 155 -15.62 10.37 -6.31
N LYS A 156 -15.43 10.15 -5.00
CA LYS A 156 -16.30 10.67 -3.94
C LYS A 156 -15.47 11.28 -2.81
N LYS A 157 -16.09 12.15 -2.00
CA LYS A 157 -15.53 12.57 -0.71
C LYS A 157 -15.41 11.36 0.20
N PHE A 158 -14.46 11.39 1.13
CA PHE A 158 -14.26 10.29 2.05
C PHE A 158 -15.53 9.99 2.86
N SER A 159 -15.82 8.70 3.04
CA SER A 159 -16.84 8.21 3.97
C SER A 159 -16.29 6.98 4.73
N PRO A 160 -16.73 6.74 5.98
CA PRO A 160 -16.28 5.57 6.74
C PRO A 160 -16.49 4.25 6.00
N GLU A 161 -17.59 4.09 5.27
CA GLU A 161 -17.94 2.91 4.46
C GLU A 161 -16.91 2.54 3.37
N MET A 162 -15.95 3.43 3.08
CA MET A 162 -14.84 3.17 2.17
C MET A 162 -13.73 2.33 2.81
N LEU A 163 -13.62 2.31 4.14
CA LEU A 163 -12.53 1.65 4.85
C LEU A 163 -12.67 0.15 4.78
N HIS A 164 -11.52 -0.52 4.66
CA HIS A 164 -11.44 -1.97 4.57
C HIS A 164 -12.17 -2.70 5.71
N ILE A 165 -12.08 -2.18 6.93
CA ILE A 165 -12.74 -2.73 8.11
C ILE A 165 -14.28 -2.76 8.01
N HIS A 166 -14.87 -1.99 7.09
CA HIS A 166 -16.31 -1.94 6.82
C HIS A 166 -16.72 -2.67 5.54
N LEU A 167 -15.78 -3.32 4.85
CA LEU A 167 -16.06 -4.16 3.69
C LEU A 167 -16.16 -5.61 4.17
N ASP A 168 -17.35 -6.22 4.05
CA ASP A 168 -17.70 -7.59 4.49
C ASP A 168 -16.97 -8.74 3.75
N LYS A 169 -15.74 -8.54 3.29
CA LYS A 169 -14.93 -9.59 2.67
C LYS A 169 -13.63 -9.73 3.44
N PRO A 170 -13.48 -10.75 4.30
CA PRO A 170 -12.15 -11.13 4.75
C PRO A 170 -11.36 -11.47 3.49
N ILE A 171 -10.21 -10.81 3.31
CA ILE A 171 -9.26 -11.29 2.32
C ILE A 171 -8.73 -12.59 2.91
N GLU A 172 -9.32 -13.71 2.52
CA GLU A 172 -8.72 -15.02 2.71
C GLU A 172 -7.47 -15.05 1.83
N TYR A 173 -6.35 -14.69 2.43
CA TYR A 173 -5.06 -15.00 1.84
C TYR A 173 -4.88 -16.50 1.97
N PRO A 174 -4.72 -17.25 0.87
CA PRO A 174 -4.42 -18.67 0.97
C PRO A 174 -3.13 -18.80 1.78
N VAL A 175 -3.25 -19.46 2.94
CA VAL A 175 -2.10 -19.81 3.76
C VAL A 175 -1.25 -20.71 2.88
N ALA A 176 -0.03 -20.27 2.54
CA ALA A 176 0.96 -21.16 1.97
C ALA A 176 1.35 -22.15 3.08
N THR A 177 0.56 -23.19 3.26
CA THR A 177 0.96 -24.38 4.00
C THR A 177 2.11 -25.00 3.21
N ARG A 178 3.35 -24.65 3.59
CA ARG A 178 4.48 -25.56 3.38
C ARG A 178 4.15 -26.82 4.18
N LYS A 179 3.48 -27.79 3.55
CA LYS A 179 3.64 -29.17 3.96
C LYS A 179 5.09 -29.52 3.63
N GLU A 180 5.95 -29.49 4.64
CA GLU A 180 7.12 -30.36 4.63
C GLU A 180 6.58 -31.79 4.62
N GLU A 181 6.42 -32.35 3.42
CA GLU A 181 6.28 -33.79 3.28
C GLU A 181 7.62 -34.41 3.67
N GLY A 182 7.72 -34.76 4.95
CA GLY A 182 8.77 -35.63 5.45
C GLY A 182 8.73 -36.95 4.69
N LYS A 183 9.72 -37.17 3.82
CA LYS A 183 10.10 -38.51 3.40
C LYS A 183 11.12 -39.05 4.39
N SER A 184 10.62 -39.48 5.55
CA SER A 184 11.24 -40.57 6.29
C SER A 184 10.68 -41.86 5.73
N GLN A 185 11.48 -42.58 4.95
CA GLN A 185 11.57 -44.05 4.88
C GLN A 185 12.28 -44.47 3.60
N THR A 186 13.56 -44.81 3.74
CA THR A 186 14.13 -45.93 2.99
C THR A 186 15.01 -46.72 3.96
N SER A 187 14.37 -47.68 4.63
CA SER A 187 15.01 -48.89 5.11
C SER A 187 14.42 -50.01 4.28
N LEU A 188 15.26 -50.71 3.51
CA LEU A 188 15.33 -52.17 3.43
C LEU A 188 16.23 -52.57 2.24
N PHE A 189 17.34 -53.21 2.60
CA PHE A 189 18.37 -53.89 1.79
C PHE A 189 19.44 -53.03 1.11
#